data_AF-A0A078J9G5-F1
#
_entry.id   AF-A0A078J9G5-F1
#
_cell.length_a   1.000
_cell.length_b   1.000
_cell.length_c   1.000
_cell.angle_alpha   90.00
_cell.angle_beta   90.00
_cell.angle_gamma   90.00
#
_symmetry.space_group_name_H-M   'P 1'
#
loop_
_entity.id
_entity.type
_entity.pdbx_description
1 polymer ?
#
loop_
_entity_poly.entity_id
_entity_poly.type
_entity_poly.pdbx_seq_one_letter_code
_entity_poly.pdbx_strand_id
1 'polypeptide(L)'
;MTKNRYNVILSEKSIIFKSEPTTYCNYYAFKPFGSIIRGLAHPMYCIDLYGALVGVGSLETYVLQGDGVGDNSLDNKLVFSLINPEYVHQITLQLL
;
A
#
# COMPACT_ATOMS: atom_id res chain seq x y z
N MET A 1 11.64 0.95 3.77
CA MET A 1 13.01 0.39 3.77
C MET A 1 12.95 -1.07 4.18
N THR A 2 13.72 -1.95 3.51
CA THR A 2 13.80 -3.37 3.90
C THR A 2 14.55 -3.51 5.23
N LYS A 3 14.27 -4.57 6.02
CA LYS A 3 15.02 -4.88 7.24
C LYS A 3 16.39 -5.52 6.97
N ASN A 4 16.74 -5.78 5.71
CA ASN A 4 17.98 -6.46 5.38
C ASN A 4 19.17 -5.53 5.62
N ARG A 5 20.20 -6.09 6.26
CA ARG A 5 21.45 -5.39 6.56
C ARG A 5 22.23 -4.97 5.31
N TYR A 6 22.03 -5.71 4.21
CA TYR A 6 22.80 -5.54 2.98
C TYR A 6 21.92 -4.95 1.87
N ASN A 7 22.53 -4.05 1.10
CA ASN A 7 21.92 -3.45 -0.07
C ASN A 7 22.57 -4.04 -1.32
N VAL A 8 21.74 -4.39 -2.31
CA VAL A 8 22.20 -4.86 -3.62
C VAL A 8 22.31 -3.66 -4.55
N ILE A 9 23.50 -3.44 -5.13
CA ILE A 9 23.75 -2.40 -6.12
C ILE A 9 24.03 -3.09 -7.45
N LEU A 10 23.25 -2.76 -8.47
CA LEU A 10 23.45 -3.29 -9.82
C LEU A 10 24.60 -2.55 -10.50
N SER A 11 25.36 -3.27 -11.33
CA SER A 11 26.44 -2.73 -12.15
C SER A 11 26.29 -3.19 -13.59
N GLU A 12 27.15 -2.71 -14.48
CA GLU A 12 27.20 -3.14 -15.89
C GLU A 12 27.44 -4.65 -16.07
N LYS A 13 27.97 -5.34 -15.04
CA LYS A 13 28.19 -6.79 -15.06
C LYS A 13 27.04 -7.59 -14.45
N SER A 14 26.01 -6.93 -13.92
CA SER A 14 24.85 -7.61 -13.35
C SER A 14 23.99 -8.19 -14.47
N ILE A 15 23.62 -9.47 -14.34
CA ILE A 15 22.76 -10.16 -15.30
C ILE A 15 21.40 -10.39 -14.64
N ILE A 16 20.33 -10.02 -15.33
CA ILE A 16 18.95 -10.15 -14.85
C ILE A 16 18.23 -11.16 -15.75
N PHE A 17 17.64 -12.18 -15.13
CA PHE A 17 16.81 -13.16 -15.82
C PHE A 17 15.39 -13.12 -15.25
N LYS A 18 14.41 -13.39 -16.12
CA LYS A 18 13.03 -13.61 -15.69
C LYS A 18 12.92 -15.00 -15.07
N SER A 19 12.45 -15.09 -13.83
CA SER A 19 12.11 -16.37 -13.21
C SER A 19 10.67 -16.75 -13.52
N GLU A 20 10.37 -18.05 -13.46
CA GLU A 20 8.99 -18.52 -13.40
C GLU A 20 8.29 -18.04 -12.12
N PRO A 21 6.97 -17.85 -12.13
CA PRO A 21 6.21 -17.49 -10.94
C PRO A 21 6.36 -18.57 -9.85
N THR A 22 6.73 -18.16 -8.64
CA THR A 22 6.70 -19.04 -7.46
C THR A 22 5.34 -18.94 -6.78
N THR A 23 4.77 -20.07 -6.37
CA THR A 23 3.47 -20.12 -5.69
C THR A 23 3.52 -19.62 -4.25
N TYR A 24 4.72 -19.52 -3.66
CA TYR A 24 4.93 -19.01 -2.31
C TYR A 24 5.74 -17.71 -2.40
N CYS A 25 5.15 -16.64 -1.87
CA CYS A 25 5.73 -15.31 -1.87
C CYS A 25 5.49 -14.66 -0.51
N ASN A 26 6.56 -14.42 0.24
CA ASN A 26 6.52 -13.81 1.57
C ASN A 26 6.89 -12.32 1.55
N TYR A 27 6.84 -11.67 0.38
CA TYR A 27 7.19 -10.25 0.27
C TYR A 27 6.14 -9.33 0.89
N TYR A 28 4.88 -9.77 0.90
CA TYR A 28 3.76 -9.00 1.44
C TYR A 28 3.50 -9.34 2.90
N ALA A 29 3.23 -8.31 3.70
CA ALA A 29 2.83 -8.41 5.10
C ALA A 29 1.33 -8.08 5.24
N PHE A 30 0.48 -8.86 4.55
CA PHE A 30 -0.97 -8.66 4.55
C PHE A 30 -1.55 -8.69 5.97
N LYS A 31 -2.37 -7.68 6.30
CA LYS A 31 -3.12 -7.64 7.55
C LYS A 31 -4.55 -8.17 7.33
N PRO A 32 -5.11 -8.95 8.27
CA PRO A 32 -6.51 -9.37 8.19
C PRO A 32 -7.45 -8.16 8.15
N PHE A 33 -8.50 -8.27 7.34
CA PHE A 33 -9.50 -7.22 7.17
C PHE A 33 -10.13 -6.79 8.51
N GLY A 34 -10.48 -7.75 9.36
CA GLY A 34 -11.01 -7.47 10.70
C GLY A 34 -10.05 -6.68 11.60
N SER A 35 -8.73 -6.85 11.46
CA SER A 35 -7.75 -6.06 12.21
C SER A 35 -7.70 -4.61 11.75
N ILE A 36 -7.86 -4.38 10.44
CA ILE A 36 -7.86 -3.04 9.85
C ILE A 36 -9.12 -2.27 10.28
N ILE A 37 -10.30 -2.87 10.14
CA ILE A 37 -11.59 -2.27 10.53
C ILE A 37 -11.59 -1.89 12.02
N ARG A 38 -10.97 -2.72 12.88
CA ARG A 38 -10.87 -2.46 14.32
C ARG A 38 -9.82 -1.42 14.70
N GLY A 39 -9.12 -0.82 13.74
CA GLY A 39 -8.07 0.16 13.99
C GLY A 39 -6.82 -0.44 14.66
N LEU A 40 -6.59 -1.74 14.52
CA LEU A 40 -5.42 -2.42 15.12
C LEU A 40 -4.15 -2.27 14.26
N ALA A 41 -4.27 -1.66 13.07
CA ALA A 41 -3.14 -1.23 12.27
C ALA A 41 -2.68 0.15 12.77
N HIS A 42 -1.40 0.26 13.13
CA HIS A 42 -0.85 1.52 13.62
C HIS A 42 -0.70 2.53 12.47
N PRO A 43 -1.24 3.76 12.60
CA PRO A 43 -1.43 4.69 11.49
C PRO A 43 -0.14 5.16 10.81
N MET A 44 1.01 5.09 11.51
CA MET A 44 2.32 5.46 10.93
C MET A 44 3.02 4.34 10.14
N TYR A 45 2.43 3.16 10.00
CA TYR A 45 3.04 2.05 9.26
C TYR A 45 2.20 1.68 8.05
N CYS A 46 2.87 1.49 6.90
CA CYS A 46 2.24 0.96 5.70
C CYS A 46 1.69 -0.46 5.97
N ILE A 47 0.55 -0.75 5.35
CA ILE A 47 -0.07 -2.08 5.36
C ILE A 47 -0.19 -2.57 3.91
N ASP A 48 0.02 -3.87 3.72
CA ASP A 48 -0.32 -4.51 2.46
C ASP A 48 -1.76 -5.01 2.51
N LEU A 49 -2.48 -4.85 1.41
CA LEU A 49 -3.88 -5.23 1.26
C LEU A 49 -4.05 -6.13 0.04
N TYR A 50 -4.91 -7.15 0.17
CA TYR A 50 -5.34 -7.98 -0.95
C TYR A 50 -6.86 -8.19 -0.89
N GLY A 51 -7.49 -8.27 -2.06
CA GLY A 51 -8.92 -8.51 -2.18
C GLY A 51 -9.42 -8.19 -3.58
N ALA A 52 -10.67 -8.54 -3.85
CA ALA A 52 -11.39 -8.11 -5.03
C ALA A 52 -11.72 -6.60 -4.91
N LEU A 53 -11.27 -5.81 -5.88
CA LEU A 53 -11.62 -4.40 -5.99
C LEU A 53 -13.05 -4.28 -6.51
N VAL A 54 -13.95 -3.74 -5.69
CA VAL A 54 -15.40 -3.66 -6.00
C VAL A 54 -15.92 -2.24 -6.14
N GLY A 55 -15.12 -1.25 -5.78
CA GLY A 55 -15.47 0.16 -5.90
C GLY A 55 -14.23 1.03 -5.95
N VAL A 56 -14.28 2.05 -6.80
CA VAL A 56 -13.26 3.09 -6.92
C VAL A 56 -13.98 4.42 -7.01
N GLY A 57 -13.63 5.35 -6.13
CA GLY A 57 -14.14 6.71 -6.13
C GLY A 57 -13.38 7.61 -7.10
N SER A 58 -13.69 8.90 -7.05
CA SER A 58 -12.96 9.92 -7.82
C SER A 58 -11.59 10.21 -7.19
N LEU A 59 -10.61 10.55 -8.04
CA LEU A 59 -9.36 11.16 -7.58
C LEU A 59 -9.64 12.60 -7.14
N GLU A 60 -9.32 12.92 -5.90
CA GLU A 60 -9.52 14.26 -5.34
C GLU A 60 -8.16 14.87 -5.00
N THR A 61 -7.88 16.07 -5.49
CA THR A 61 -6.67 16.81 -5.14
C THR A 61 -6.92 17.66 -3.89
N TYR A 62 -5.98 17.65 -2.95
CA TYR A 62 -6.04 18.45 -1.73
C TYR A 62 -4.73 19.22 -1.52
N VAL A 63 -4.80 20.31 -0.77
CA VAL A 63 -3.62 21.13 -0.44
C VAL A 63 -3.03 20.63 0.87
N LEU A 64 -1.75 20.24 0.85
CA LEU A 64 -0.99 19.97 2.07
C LEU A 64 -0.71 21.30 2.77
N GLN A 65 -1.30 21.50 3.96
CA GLN A 65 -0.90 22.61 4.82
C GLN A 65 0.44 22.23 5.46
N GLY A 66 1.53 22.77 4.94
CA GLY A 66 2.82 22.73 5.63
C GLY A 66 2.84 23.69 6.81
N ASP A 67 3.56 23.34 7.88
CA ASP A 67 3.82 24.19 9.06
C ASP A 67 4.72 25.42 8.75
N GLY A 68 4.85 25.83 7.48
CA GLY A 68 5.79 26.85 7.02
C GLY A 68 5.27 27.65 5.84
N VAL A 69 5.56 28.95 5.86
CA VAL A 69 5.16 29.94 4.85
C VAL A 69 5.70 29.54 3.47
N GLY A 70 4.83 29.05 2.58
CA GLY A 70 5.02 29.17 1.13
C GLY A 70 5.00 27.90 0.29
N ASP A 71 4.85 26.69 0.85
CA ASP A 71 4.85 25.46 0.05
C ASP A 71 3.47 24.78 0.05
N ASN A 72 2.56 25.28 -0.81
CA ASN A 72 1.27 24.65 -1.07
C ASN A 72 1.44 23.46 -2.00
N SER A 73 2.07 22.39 -1.51
CA SER A 73 2.14 21.14 -2.26
C SER A 73 0.74 20.55 -2.43
N LEU A 74 0.43 20.15 -3.67
CA LEU A 74 -0.81 19.45 -3.99
C LEU A 74 -0.57 17.96 -3.82
N ASP A 75 -1.50 17.29 -3.15
CA ASP A 75 -1.52 15.84 -3.02
C ASP A 75 -2.87 15.27 -3.47
N ASN A 76 -2.95 13.97 -3.66
CA ASN A 76 -4.14 13.33 -4.22
C ASN A 76 -4.62 12.20 -3.32
N LYS A 77 -5.93 12.21 -3.04
CA LYS A 77 -6.61 11.12 -2.33
C LYS A 77 -7.53 10.37 -3.27
N LEU A 78 -7.66 9.07 -3.02
CA LEU A 78 -8.58 8.20 -3.74
C LEU A 78 -9.28 7.27 -2.74
N VAL A 79 -10.60 7.22 -2.82
CA VAL A 79 -11.38 6.24 -2.05
C VAL A 79 -11.56 4.97 -2.88
N PHE A 80 -11.40 3.81 -2.26
CA PHE A 80 -11.63 2.51 -2.91
C PHE A 80 -12.21 1.50 -1.94
N SER A 81 -12.87 0.47 -2.46
CA SER A 81 -13.49 -0.59 -1.69
C SER A 81 -12.96 -1.96 -2.11
N LEU A 82 -12.51 -2.75 -1.14
CA LEU A 82 -12.06 -4.12 -1.31
C LEU A 82 -12.99 -5.10 -0.60
N ILE A 83 -13.20 -6.26 -1.22
CA ILE A 83 -13.81 -7.45 -0.59
C ILE A 83 -12.76 -8.55 -0.56
N ASN A 84 -12.53 -9.15 0.60
CA ASN A 84 -11.82 -10.42 0.65
C ASN A 84 -12.87 -11.53 0.49
N PRO A 85 -12.87 -12.34 -0.57
CA PRO A 85 -13.90 -13.37 -0.78
C PRO A 85 -13.93 -14.42 0.35
N GLU A 86 -12.87 -14.56 1.13
CA GLU A 86 -12.80 -15.43 2.32
C GLU A 86 -13.39 -14.77 3.58
N TYR A 87 -13.79 -13.49 3.51
CA TYR A 87 -14.30 -12.71 4.63
C TYR A 87 -15.51 -11.84 4.21
N VAL A 88 -16.64 -11.98 4.90
CA VAL A 88 -17.94 -11.39 4.51
C VAL A 88 -17.99 -9.84 4.56
N HIS A 89 -16.88 -9.16 4.86
CA HIS A 89 -16.87 -7.70 5.04
C HIS A 89 -16.12 -6.98 3.92
N GLN A 90 -16.77 -5.96 3.39
CA GLN A 90 -16.16 -4.92 2.56
C GLN A 90 -15.40 -3.92 3.44
N ILE A 91 -14.23 -3.48 2.99
CA ILE A 91 -13.51 -2.35 3.57
C ILE A 91 -13.47 -1.23 2.54
N THR A 92 -13.80 -0.01 2.98
CA THR A 92 -13.58 1.22 2.22
C THR A 92 -12.40 1.96 2.84
N LEU A 93 -11.44 2.32 2.00
CA LEU A 93 -10.19 2.98 2.41
C LEU A 93 -9.96 4.22 1.57
N GLN A 94 -9.24 5.17 2.15
CA GLN A 94 -8.76 6.37 1.48
C GLN A 94 -7.23 6.27 1.38
N LEU A 95 -6.71 6.27 0.15
CA LEU A 95 -5.29 6.51 -0.11
C LEU A 95 -5.02 8.00 0.11
N LEU A 96 -3.94 8.31 0.83
CA LEU A 96 -3.44 9.66 1.07
C LEU A 96 -2.19 9.92 0.25
#